data_AF-A0A1R1YR93-F1
#
_entry.id   AF-A0A1R1YR93-F1
#
_cell.length_a   1.000
_cell.length_b   1.000
_cell.length_c   1.000
_cell.angle_alpha   90.00
_cell.angle_beta   90.00
_cell.angle_gamma   90.00
#
_symmetry.space_group_name_H-M   'P 1'
#
loop_
_entity.id
_entity.type
_entity.pdbx_description
1 polymer ?
#
loop_
_entity_poly.entity_id
_entity_poly.type
_entity_poly.pdbx_seq_one_letter_code
_entity_poly.pdbx_strand_id
1 'polypeptide(L)'
;MNQSTTILYRQLLKNIRSQFTKVNGNKAWENLLSSEFRAPSNASNLAKMNANLVLDFIINRSKHAQISKKYSNILSSEEQLKRTANLVGFQMPKTPAP
;
A
#
# COMPACT_ATOMS: atom_id res chain seq x y z
N MET A 1 -5.03 -18.33 21.83
CA MET A 1 -5.07 -16.97 21.23
C MET A 1 -6.38 -16.32 21.60
N ASN A 2 -6.39 -15.03 21.93
CA ASN A 2 -7.62 -14.29 22.24
C ASN A 2 -8.39 -14.00 20.93
N GLN A 3 -9.71 -13.75 21.00
CA GLN A 3 -10.52 -13.46 19.80
C GLN A 3 -9.97 -12.26 19.01
N SER A 4 -9.60 -11.16 19.69
CA SER A 4 -9.06 -9.95 19.06
C SER A 4 -7.73 -10.19 18.33
N THR A 5 -6.86 -11.02 18.90
CA THR A 5 -5.56 -11.37 18.27
C THR A 5 -5.74 -12.27 17.04
N THR A 6 -6.78 -13.11 17.04
CA THR A 6 -7.13 -13.94 15.88
C THR A 6 -7.66 -13.10 14.71
N ILE A 7 -8.47 -12.09 15.00
CA ILE A 7 -8.99 -11.15 14.00
C ILE A 7 -7.85 -10.35 13.37
N LEU A 8 -6.97 -9.77 14.20
CA LEU A 8 -5.80 -9.01 13.77
C LEU A 8 -4.88 -9.85 12.87
N TYR A 9 -4.57 -11.08 13.28
CA TYR A 9 -3.77 -12.01 12.50
C TYR A 9 -4.37 -12.25 11.10
N ARG A 10 -5.69 -12.52 11.02
CA ARG A 10 -6.37 -12.75 9.74
C ARG A 10 -6.32 -11.52 8.83
N GLN A 11 -6.50 -10.33 9.40
CA GLN A 11 -6.44 -9.07 8.65
C GLN A 11 -5.04 -8.80 8.10
N LEU A 12 -3.99 -9.01 8.91
CA LEU A 12 -2.61 -8.88 8.46
C LEU A 12 -2.24 -9.91 7.41
N LEU A 13 -2.62 -11.17 7.60
CA LEU A 13 -2.38 -12.23 6.64
C LEU A 13 -3.03 -11.93 5.29
N LYS A 14 -4.27 -11.42 5.28
CA LYS A 14 -4.95 -11.00 4.06
C LYS A 14 -4.18 -9.90 3.32
N ASN A 15 -3.69 -8.89 4.06
CA ASN A 15 -2.92 -7.79 3.47
C ASN A 15 -1.56 -8.24 2.94
N ILE A 16 -0.82 -9.05 3.70
CA ILE A 16 0.48 -9.59 3.28
C ILE A 16 0.33 -10.43 2.01
N ARG A 17 -0.69 -11.30 1.96
CA ARG A 17 -1.00 -12.08 0.76
C ARG A 17 -1.27 -11.20 -0.44
N SER A 18 -2.08 -10.15 -0.24
CA SER A 18 -2.47 -9.26 -1.33
C SER A 18 -1.31 -8.43 -1.86
N GLN A 19 -0.41 -7.95 -1.00
CA GLN A 19 0.62 -7.00 -1.37
C GLN A 19 1.97 -7.64 -1.72
N PHE A 20 2.31 -8.76 -1.08
CA PHE A 20 3.60 -9.40 -1.25
C PHE A 20 3.42 -10.74 -1.95
N THR A 21 2.74 -11.70 -1.33
CA THR A 21 2.73 -13.10 -1.80
C THR A 21 2.07 -13.29 -3.16
N LYS A 22 1.00 -12.55 -3.48
CA LYS A 22 0.39 -12.61 -4.82
C LYS A 22 1.28 -12.00 -5.90
N VAL A 23 2.14 -11.04 -5.55
CA VAL A 23 2.98 -10.30 -6.51
C VAL A 23 4.26 -11.06 -6.80
N ASN A 24 4.87 -11.70 -5.79
CA ASN A 24 6.19 -12.33 -5.90
C ASN A 24 6.21 -13.84 -5.61
N GLY A 25 5.07 -14.46 -5.28
CA GLY A 25 4.99 -15.88 -4.89
C GLY A 25 5.66 -16.24 -3.56
N ASN A 26 6.20 -15.25 -2.83
CA ASN A 26 7.00 -15.46 -1.64
C ASN A 26 6.12 -15.59 -0.38
N LYS A 27 6.21 -16.74 0.28
CA LYS A 27 5.51 -17.06 1.53
C LYS A 27 6.31 -16.74 2.80
N ALA A 28 7.54 -16.25 2.70
CA ALA A 28 8.40 -15.93 3.85
C ALA A 28 7.69 -14.99 4.83
N TRP A 29 6.99 -13.97 4.32
CA TRP A 29 6.23 -13.03 5.14
C TRP A 29 5.02 -13.66 5.83
N GLU A 30 4.34 -14.61 5.21
CA GLU A 30 3.25 -15.37 5.84
C GLU A 30 3.77 -16.27 6.97
N ASN A 31 4.91 -16.92 6.73
CA ASN A 31 5.56 -17.81 7.68
C ASN A 31 6.06 -17.02 8.90
N LEU A 32 6.69 -15.86 8.68
CA LEU A 32 7.15 -14.95 9.73
C LEU A 32 5.99 -14.44 10.59
N LEU A 33 4.89 -14.01 9.96
CA LEU A 33 3.70 -13.59 10.71
C LEU A 33 3.16 -14.75 11.55
N SER A 34 3.11 -15.95 10.99
CA SER A 34 2.61 -17.15 11.67
C SER A 34 3.49 -17.54 12.86
N SER A 35 4.82 -17.44 12.74
CA SER A 35 5.75 -17.77 13.83
C SER A 35 5.64 -16.76 14.97
N GLU A 36 5.55 -15.47 14.67
CA GLU A 36 5.41 -14.40 15.68
C GLU A 36 4.12 -14.53 16.48
N PHE A 37 3.01 -14.82 15.79
CA PHE A 37 1.71 -14.94 16.43
C PHE A 37 1.55 -16.22 17.27
N ARG A 38 2.36 -17.26 17.00
CA ARG A 38 2.38 -18.53 17.74
C ARG A 38 3.42 -18.57 18.88
N ALA A 39 4.32 -17.59 18.98
CA ALA A 39 5.37 -17.56 19.98
C ALA A 39 4.82 -17.37 21.43
N PRO A 40 5.45 -18.01 22.45
CA PRO A 40 5.05 -17.89 23.85
C PRO A 40 5.28 -16.47 24.44
N SER A 41 4.57 -16.19 25.53
CA SER A 41 3.98 -14.87 25.87
C SER A 41 4.89 -13.66 26.04
N ASN A 42 6.18 -13.82 26.36
CA ASN A 42 6.98 -12.70 26.89
C ASN A 42 7.46 -11.71 25.80
N ALA A 43 7.69 -12.17 24.57
CA ALA A 43 7.95 -11.30 23.41
C ALA A 43 6.67 -10.87 22.69
N SER A 44 5.55 -11.56 22.94
CA SER A 44 4.35 -11.45 22.10
C SER A 44 3.55 -10.16 22.30
N ASN A 45 3.68 -9.46 23.43
CA ASN A 45 2.92 -8.23 23.67
C ASN A 45 3.41 -7.05 22.83
N LEU A 46 4.73 -6.89 22.68
CA LEU A 46 5.30 -5.82 21.84
C LEU A 46 4.98 -6.07 20.35
N ALA A 47 5.15 -7.32 19.90
CA ALA A 47 4.82 -7.73 18.53
C ALA A 47 3.32 -7.52 18.21
N LYS A 48 2.42 -7.84 19.15
CA LYS A 48 0.97 -7.62 19.00
C LYS A 48 0.58 -6.15 19.03
N MET A 49 1.24 -5.32 19.85
CA MET A 49 0.98 -3.88 19.90
C MET A 49 1.42 -3.21 18.60
N ASN A 50 2.60 -3.56 18.09
CA ASN A 50 3.12 -3.07 16.82
C ASN A 50 2.29 -3.58 15.62
N ALA A 51 1.71 -4.78 15.72
CA ALA A 51 0.87 -5.35 14.68
C ALA A 51 -0.39 -4.51 14.39
N ASN A 52 -1.00 -3.88 15.41
CA ASN A 52 -2.10 -2.93 15.21
C ASN A 52 -1.63 -1.68 14.44
N LEU A 53 -0.50 -1.09 14.85
CA LEU A 53 0.08 0.08 14.19
C LEU A 53 0.41 -0.19 12.71
N VAL A 54 0.96 -1.38 12.42
CA VAL A 54 1.27 -1.80 11.05
C VAL A 54 -0.01 -1.96 10.23
N LEU A 55 -1.06 -2.56 10.80
CA LEU A 55 -2.34 -2.69 10.11
C LEU A 55 -2.94 -1.32 9.80
N ASP A 56 -2.95 -0.41 10.77
CA ASP A 56 -3.46 0.95 10.61
C ASP A 56 -2.66 1.72 9.54
N PHE A 57 -1.34 1.60 9.54
CA PHE A 57 -0.50 2.17 8.49
C PHE A 57 -0.87 1.65 7.10
N ILE A 58 -1.04 0.33 6.94
CA ILE A 58 -1.41 -0.28 5.66
C ILE A 58 -2.76 0.26 5.16
N ILE A 59 -3.76 0.30 6.04
CA ILE A 59 -5.11 0.80 5.72
C ILE A 59 -5.05 2.28 5.34
N ASN A 60 -4.39 3.10 6.16
CA ASN A 60 -4.28 4.53 5.93
C ASN A 60 -3.50 4.86 4.66
N ARG A 61 -2.44 4.12 4.35
CA ARG A 61 -1.69 4.25 3.08
C ARG A 61 -2.57 3.91 1.87
N SER A 62 -3.34 2.83 1.94
CA SER A 62 -4.28 2.47 0.87
C SER A 62 -5.34 3.55 0.68
N LYS A 63 -5.90 4.06 1.78
CA LYS A 63 -6.89 5.16 1.75
C LYS A 63 -6.28 6.44 1.19
N HIS A 64 -5.06 6.79 1.58
CA HIS A 64 -4.32 7.93 1.04
C HIS A 64 -4.11 7.76 -0.47
N ALA A 65 -3.69 6.58 -0.94
CA ALA A 65 -3.51 6.33 -2.37
C ALA A 65 -4.83 6.44 -3.15
N GLN A 66 -5.95 5.97 -2.59
CA GLN A 66 -7.28 6.11 -3.18
C GLN A 66 -7.74 7.57 -3.24
N ILE A 67 -7.62 8.31 -2.13
CA ILE A 67 -7.96 9.74 -2.06
C ILE A 67 -7.08 10.53 -3.01
N SER A 68 -5.77 10.26 -2.99
CA SER A 68 -4.82 10.84 -3.94
C SER A 68 -5.29 10.56 -5.35
N LYS A 69 -5.55 9.31 -5.76
CA LYS A 69 -6.03 9.01 -7.12
C LYS A 69 -7.36 9.69 -7.47
N LYS A 70 -8.29 9.78 -6.52
CA LYS A 70 -9.64 10.33 -6.74
C LYS A 70 -9.67 11.86 -6.83
N TYR A 71 -8.84 12.51 -6.04
CA TYR A 71 -8.85 13.97 -5.87
C TYR A 71 -7.55 14.63 -6.33
N SER A 72 -6.55 13.85 -6.77
CA SER A 72 -5.44 14.38 -7.51
C SER A 72 -6.02 14.95 -8.80
N ASN A 73 -5.89 16.27 -8.95
CA ASN A 73 -5.86 16.90 -10.26
C ASN A 73 -4.64 16.35 -11.01
N ILE A 74 -4.69 15.08 -11.43
CA ILE A 74 -3.82 14.57 -12.47
C ILE A 74 -4.27 15.37 -13.69
N LEU A 75 -3.53 16.45 -13.94
CA LEU A 75 -3.53 17.14 -15.22
C LEU A 75 -3.52 16.05 -16.28
N SER A 76 -4.39 16.17 -17.29
CA SER A 76 -4.39 15.22 -18.39
C SER A 76 -2.96 15.10 -18.94
N SER A 77 -2.60 13.96 -19.55
CA SER A 77 -1.26 13.82 -20.15
C SER A 77 -0.91 14.98 -21.09
N GLU A 78 -1.93 15.54 -21.76
CA GLU A 78 -1.80 16.74 -22.58
C GLU A 78 -1.48 18.00 -21.76
N GLU A 79 -2.12 18.21 -20.62
CA GLU A 79 -1.81 19.34 -19.72
C GLU A 79 -0.45 19.19 -19.04
N GLN A 80 -0.02 17.97 -18.71
CA GLN A 80 1.32 17.70 -18.20
C GLN A 80 2.36 18.04 -19.27
N LEU A 81 2.18 17.55 -20.50
CA LEU A 81 3.04 17.86 -21.64
C LEU A 81 3.08 19.37 -21.92
N LYS A 82 1.93 20.06 -21.90
CA LYS A 82 1.87 21.52 -22.07
C LYS A 82 2.65 22.27 -20.98
N ARG A 83 2.47 21.90 -19.71
CA ARG A 83 3.21 22.54 -18.61
C ARG A 83 4.70 22.26 -18.69
N THR A 84 5.10 21.03 -19.02
CA THR A 84 6.52 20.69 -19.21
C THR A 84 7.10 21.45 -20.39
N ALA A 85 6.45 21.46 -21.56
CA ALA A 85 6.88 22.18 -22.75
C ALA A 85 7.06 23.68 -22.48
N ASN A 86 6.09 24.31 -21.81
CA ASN A 86 6.18 25.71 -21.40
C ASN A 86 7.33 25.99 -20.42
N LEU A 87 7.63 25.05 -19.52
CA LEU A 87 8.70 25.19 -18.53
C LEU A 87 10.10 25.11 -19.16
N VAL A 88 10.26 24.29 -20.22
CA VAL A 88 11.52 24.14 -20.95
C VAL A 88 11.61 25.00 -22.22
N GLY A 89 10.62 25.87 -22.47
CA GLY A 89 10.58 26.75 -23.64
C GLY A 89 10.32 26.04 -24.97
N PHE A 90 9.82 24.81 -24.95
CA PHE A 90 9.47 24.03 -26.14
C PHE A 90 8.01 24.28 -26.55
N GLN A 91 7.75 24.26 -27.86
CA GLN A 91 6.39 24.32 -28.39
C GLN A 91 5.80 22.92 -28.52
N MET A 92 4.53 22.77 -28.12
CA MET A 92 3.78 21.53 -28.34
C MET A 92 3.61 21.25 -29.84
N PRO A 93 3.77 19.99 -30.29
CA PRO A 93 3.54 19.65 -31.70
C PRO A 93 2.08 19.94 -32.07
N LYS A 94 1.89 20.62 -33.20
CA LYS A 94 0.56 20.88 -33.76
C LYS A 94 -0.06 19.54 -34.15
N THR A 95 -1.15 19.16 -33.50
CA THR A 95 -1.94 17.98 -33.89
C THR A 95 -2.34 18.16 -35.36
N PRO A 96 -2.06 17.19 -36.26
CA PRO A 96 -2.56 17.27 -37.63
C PRO A 96 -4.10 17.30 -37.57
N ALA A 97 -4.68 18.27 -38.28
CA ALA A 97 -6.13 18.36 -38.45
C ALA A 97 -6.66 17.09 -39.14
N PRO A 98 -7.92 16.68 -38.85
CA PRO A 98 -8.54 15.52 -39.50
C PRO A 98 -8.60 15.67 -41.02
#